data_AF-A0A6I4NC67-F1
#
_entry.id   AF-A0A6I4NC67-F1
#
_cell.length_a   1.000
_cell.length_b   1.000
_cell.length_c   1.000
_cell.angle_alpha   90.00
_cell.angle_beta   90.00
_cell.angle_gamma   90.00
#
_symmetry.space_group_name_H-M   'P 1'
#
loop_
_entity.id
_entity.type
_entity.pdbx_description
1 polymer ?
#
loop_
_entity_poly.entity_id
_entity_poly.type
_entity_poly.pdbx_seq_one_letter_code
_entity_poly.pdbx_strand_id
1 'polypeptide(L)'
;MRRFELPADWDHDRPLERHVRELLTADRHRSALDEVLRHLRGDPESTTGLFMAQVTLMQSRTGRLTSPEPVTEQQASSALLAPVMTECSGCRGVWCSNHALMFHGPGAATTLTVMNPLGLQCQDCRYTLCRECRNQRPQSYTAPVDMAEIVSQPCPAPGCAGELTTPVLPTGRHDVEPTAPESIEGVVVARDGLIPPTMEEALRVVTKFVPLTADDAPLIHNRPGVPGLMSDTSTRDEMASSLVHDLEREGLLAHGAWTRSRRLFILAGTAIDTDYLITVVRKPKGTRPRGLMEALRSAKRSRRKGG
;
A
#
# COMPACT_ATOMS: atom_id res chain seq x y z
N MET A 1 2.85 -4.06 10.39
CA MET A 1 2.44 -4.77 9.17
C MET A 1 3.19 -6.11 9.14
N ARG A 2 2.51 -7.21 8.80
CA ARG A 2 3.18 -8.52 8.67
C ARG A 2 4.21 -8.45 7.53
N ARG A 3 5.36 -9.10 7.73
CA ARG A 3 6.31 -9.33 6.64
C ARG A 3 5.61 -10.22 5.61
N PHE A 4 5.83 -9.95 4.32
CA PHE A 4 5.38 -10.86 3.29
C PHE A 4 6.20 -12.15 3.41
N GLU A 5 5.55 -13.19 3.90
CA GLU A 5 6.07 -14.54 3.86
C GLU A 5 5.42 -15.22 2.66
N LEU A 6 6.24 -15.90 1.87
CA LEU A 6 5.75 -16.71 0.77
C LEU A 6 4.82 -17.78 1.37
N PRO A 7 3.52 -17.79 0.99
CA PRO A 7 2.57 -18.76 1.50
C PRO A 7 3.04 -20.18 1.16
N ALA A 8 2.85 -21.11 2.10
CA ALA A 8 3.07 -22.53 1.84
C ALA A 8 2.03 -23.07 0.83
N ASP A 9 0.80 -22.57 0.91
CA ASP A 9 -0.33 -22.90 0.05
C ASP A 9 -0.88 -21.63 -0.61
N TRP A 10 -1.13 -21.68 -1.93
CA TRP A 10 -1.74 -20.59 -2.67
C TRP A 10 -3.26 -20.75 -2.67
N ASP A 11 -3.99 -19.73 -2.23
CA ASP A 11 -5.40 -19.64 -2.58
C ASP A 11 -5.47 -19.38 -4.09
N HIS A 12 -6.21 -20.21 -4.82
CA HIS A 12 -6.36 -20.14 -6.27
C HIS A 12 -7.72 -19.50 -6.62
N ASP A 13 -7.79 -18.17 -6.58
CA ASP A 13 -8.97 -17.43 -7.07
C ASP A 13 -8.91 -17.34 -8.61
N ARG A 14 -9.34 -18.43 -9.26
CA ARG A 14 -9.39 -18.54 -10.72
C ARG A 14 -10.26 -17.45 -11.38
N PRO A 15 -11.42 -17.04 -10.81
CA PRO A 15 -12.18 -15.89 -11.30
C PRO A 15 -11.35 -14.60 -11.42
N LEU A 16 -10.68 -14.17 -10.34
CA LEU A 16 -9.87 -12.94 -10.36
C LEU A 16 -8.72 -13.05 -11.37
N GLU A 17 -7.97 -14.15 -11.30
CA GLU A 17 -6.81 -14.38 -12.17
C GLU A 17 -7.18 -14.30 -13.66
N ARG A 18 -8.27 -14.96 -14.06
CA ARG A 18 -8.78 -14.93 -15.44
C ARG A 18 -9.19 -13.52 -15.84
N HIS A 19 -9.97 -12.83 -15.00
CA HIS A 19 -10.47 -11.50 -15.35
C HIS A 19 -9.35 -10.47 -15.51
N VAL A 20 -8.38 -10.46 -14.59
CA VAL A 20 -7.22 -9.57 -14.67
C VAL A 20 -6.37 -9.89 -15.91
N ARG A 21 -6.18 -11.17 -16.26
CA ARG A 21 -5.47 -11.56 -17.50
C ARG A 21 -6.20 -11.11 -18.77
N GLU A 22 -7.53 -11.19 -18.80
CA GLU A 22 -8.33 -10.68 -19.93
C GLU A 22 -8.12 -9.17 -20.10
N LEU A 23 -8.14 -8.42 -18.99
CA LEU A 23 -7.88 -6.97 -19.01
C LEU A 23 -6.45 -6.64 -19.48
N LEU A 24 -5.43 -7.35 -18.96
CA LEU A 24 -4.04 -7.15 -19.39
C LEU A 24 -3.83 -7.49 -20.87
N THR A 25 -4.50 -8.53 -21.37
CA THR A 25 -4.44 -8.91 -22.79
C THR A 25 -5.10 -7.87 -23.70
N ALA A 26 -6.08 -7.12 -23.17
CA ALA A 26 -6.74 -6.01 -23.85
C ALA A 26 -6.02 -4.66 -23.64
N ASP A 27 -4.78 -4.67 -23.13
CA ASP A 27 -4.00 -3.48 -22.75
C ASP A 27 -4.68 -2.58 -21.69
N ARG A 28 -5.64 -3.13 -20.95
CA ARG A 28 -6.41 -2.43 -19.91
C ARG A 28 -5.73 -2.50 -18.54
N HIS A 29 -4.52 -1.96 -18.45
CA HIS A 29 -3.65 -2.07 -17.29
C HIS A 29 -4.18 -1.36 -16.04
N ARG A 30 -4.71 -0.13 -16.21
CA ARG A 30 -5.31 0.62 -15.10
C ARG A 30 -6.50 -0.13 -14.51
N SER A 31 -7.38 -0.62 -15.37
CA SER A 31 -8.57 -1.39 -14.97
C SER A 31 -8.17 -2.69 -14.27
N ALA A 32 -7.17 -3.40 -14.79
CA ALA A 32 -6.64 -4.62 -14.15
C ALA A 32 -6.17 -4.37 -12.72
N LEU A 33 -5.43 -3.26 -12.48
CA LEU A 33 -4.99 -2.94 -11.13
C LEU A 33 -6.15 -2.54 -10.22
N ASP A 34 -7.17 -1.84 -10.72
CA ASP A 34 -8.37 -1.52 -9.92
C ASP A 34 -9.12 -2.78 -9.46
N GLU A 35 -9.25 -3.79 -10.31
CA GLU A 35 -9.83 -5.10 -9.92
C GLU A 35 -9.03 -5.75 -8.79
N VAL A 36 -7.70 -5.78 -8.92
CA VAL A 36 -6.82 -6.34 -7.89
C VAL A 36 -6.91 -5.57 -6.59
N LEU A 37 -6.92 -4.23 -6.63
CA LEU A 37 -7.04 -3.38 -5.45
C LEU A 37 -8.40 -3.60 -4.76
N ARG A 38 -9.49 -3.70 -5.52
CA ARG A 38 -10.82 -4.02 -4.95
C ARG A 38 -10.87 -5.40 -4.30
N HIS A 39 -10.19 -6.39 -4.88
CA HIS A 39 -10.04 -7.69 -4.26
C HIS A 39 -9.26 -7.62 -2.94
N LEU A 40 -8.08 -6.99 -2.96
CA LEU A 40 -7.24 -6.80 -1.77
C LEU A 40 -7.90 -5.91 -0.70
N ARG A 41 -8.82 -5.03 -1.09
CA ARG A 41 -9.65 -4.24 -0.18
C ARG A 41 -10.60 -5.10 0.64
N GLY A 42 -11.06 -6.22 0.10
CA GLY A 42 -11.90 -7.21 0.78
C GLY A 42 -11.10 -8.30 1.51
N ASP A 43 -9.99 -8.73 0.92
CA ASP A 43 -9.06 -9.70 1.50
C ASP A 43 -7.60 -9.26 1.30
N PRO A 44 -7.04 -8.46 2.23
CA PRO A 44 -5.66 -7.94 2.12
C PRO A 44 -4.58 -9.02 2.17
N GLU A 45 -4.89 -10.22 2.65
CA GLU A 45 -3.95 -11.34 2.74
C GLU A 45 -4.08 -12.31 1.53
N SER A 46 -4.97 -12.02 0.57
CA SER A 46 -5.19 -12.89 -0.60
C SER A 46 -3.92 -13.09 -1.43
N THR A 47 -3.45 -14.33 -1.48
CA THR A 47 -2.22 -14.69 -2.21
C THR A 47 -2.38 -14.50 -3.72
N THR A 48 -3.55 -14.82 -4.28
CA THR A 48 -3.87 -14.53 -5.69
C THR A 48 -3.93 -13.02 -5.94
N GLY A 49 -4.56 -12.24 -5.06
CA GLY A 49 -4.61 -10.78 -5.19
C GLY A 49 -3.21 -10.16 -5.22
N LEU A 50 -2.36 -10.54 -4.26
CA LEU A 50 -0.98 -10.06 -4.17
C LEU A 50 -0.12 -10.51 -5.37
N PHE A 51 -0.32 -11.73 -5.86
CA PHE A 51 0.32 -12.22 -7.09
C PHE A 51 -0.08 -11.39 -8.31
N MET A 52 -1.38 -11.19 -8.51
CA MET A 52 -1.89 -10.43 -9.65
C MET A 52 -1.48 -8.95 -9.59
N ALA A 53 -1.33 -8.39 -8.38
CA ALA A 53 -0.75 -7.06 -8.17
C ALA A 53 0.69 -7.00 -8.73
N GLN A 54 1.55 -7.95 -8.37
CA GLN A 54 2.92 -8.00 -8.89
C GLN A 54 2.94 -8.13 -10.42
N VAL A 55 2.15 -9.05 -10.99
CA VAL A 55 2.04 -9.23 -12.45
C VAL A 55 1.63 -7.94 -13.16
N THR A 56 0.69 -7.18 -12.58
CA THR A 56 0.19 -5.93 -13.15
C THR A 56 1.21 -4.79 -13.01
N LEU A 57 1.95 -4.72 -11.90
CA LEU A 57 2.97 -3.70 -11.66
C LEU A 57 4.25 -3.90 -12.46
N MET A 58 4.58 -5.16 -12.76
CA MET A 58 5.84 -5.56 -13.41
C MET A 58 5.85 -5.45 -14.94
N GLN A 59 4.80 -4.85 -15.52
CA GLN A 59 4.74 -4.63 -16.95
C GLN A 59 5.95 -3.81 -17.43
N SER A 60 6.45 -4.17 -18.62
CA SER A 60 7.64 -3.53 -19.17
C SER A 60 7.45 -2.02 -19.24
N ARG A 61 8.56 -1.26 -19.10
CA ARG A 61 8.53 0.20 -19.24
C ARG A 61 7.87 0.63 -20.56
N THR A 62 8.11 -0.11 -21.64
CA THR A 62 7.48 0.11 -22.95
C THR A 62 5.97 -0.10 -22.87
N GLY A 63 5.50 -1.22 -22.31
CA GLY A 63 4.08 -1.50 -22.14
C GLY A 63 3.35 -0.45 -21.30
N ARG A 64 4.01 0.09 -20.26
CA ARG A 64 3.47 1.21 -19.47
C ARG A 64 3.33 2.50 -20.27
N LEU A 65 4.26 2.79 -21.19
CA LEU A 65 4.25 4.01 -22.01
C LEU A 65 3.30 3.93 -23.21
N THR A 66 3.08 2.72 -23.74
CA THR A 66 2.22 2.50 -24.91
C THR A 66 0.79 2.10 -24.56
N SER A 67 0.52 1.78 -23.30
CA SER A 67 -0.82 1.41 -22.84
C SER A 67 -1.82 2.55 -23.07
N PRO A 68 -3.03 2.27 -23.62
CA PRO A 68 -4.10 3.25 -23.74
C PRO A 68 -4.62 3.70 -22.36
N GLU A 69 -4.45 2.88 -21.33
CA GLU A 69 -4.75 3.24 -19.94
C GLU A 69 -3.59 2.86 -19.01
N PRO A 70 -2.56 3.73 -18.89
CA PRO A 70 -1.42 3.45 -18.03
C PRO A 70 -1.84 3.44 -16.55
N VAL A 71 -1.17 2.59 -15.77
CA VAL A 71 -1.29 2.59 -14.30
C VAL A 71 -0.85 3.95 -13.77
N THR A 72 -1.68 4.56 -12.93
CA THR A 72 -1.36 5.86 -12.32
C THR A 72 -0.38 5.71 -11.16
N GLU A 73 0.34 6.78 -10.83
CA GLU A 73 1.22 6.80 -9.65
C GLU A 73 0.43 6.54 -8.35
N GLN A 74 -0.79 7.06 -8.27
CA GLN A 74 -1.70 6.84 -7.15
C GLN A 74 -2.00 5.34 -6.96
N GLN A 75 -2.36 4.63 -8.01
CA GLN A 75 -2.64 3.19 -7.90
C GLN A 75 -1.37 2.41 -7.54
N ALA A 76 -0.25 2.72 -8.18
CA ALA A 76 1.03 2.06 -7.93
C ALA A 76 1.58 2.29 -6.52
N SER A 77 1.16 3.37 -5.85
CA SER A 77 1.54 3.71 -4.48
C SER A 77 0.49 3.34 -3.44
N SER A 78 -0.55 2.59 -3.81
CA SER A 78 -1.61 2.19 -2.87
C SER A 78 -1.06 1.43 -1.66
N ALA A 79 -1.61 1.73 -0.49
CA ALA A 79 -1.35 1.04 0.78
C ALA A 79 -1.71 -0.45 0.73
N LEU A 80 -2.68 -0.84 -0.10
CA LEU A 80 -3.06 -2.25 -0.30
C LEU A 80 -1.95 -3.07 -0.97
N LEU A 81 -1.07 -2.41 -1.72
CA LEU A 81 0.07 -3.05 -2.36
C LEU A 81 1.28 -3.16 -1.44
N ALA A 82 1.24 -2.56 -0.25
CA ALA A 82 2.36 -2.55 0.69
C ALA A 82 3.00 -3.93 0.88
N PRO A 83 2.26 -5.05 1.04
CA PRO A 83 2.89 -6.36 1.25
C PRO A 83 3.79 -6.82 0.10
N VAL A 84 3.49 -6.45 -1.14
CA VAL A 84 4.30 -6.86 -2.32
C VAL A 84 5.37 -5.85 -2.69
N MET A 85 5.42 -4.72 -1.99
CA MET A 85 6.45 -3.71 -2.19
C MET A 85 7.71 -4.05 -1.42
N THR A 86 8.83 -3.62 -1.99
CA THR A 86 10.13 -3.56 -1.36
C THR A 86 10.45 -2.09 -1.08
N GLU A 87 11.05 -1.83 0.08
CA GLU A 87 11.46 -0.49 0.51
C GLU A 87 12.96 -0.42 0.77
N CYS A 88 13.58 0.66 0.31
CA CYS A 88 14.99 0.97 0.58
C CYS A 88 15.15 1.41 2.04
N SER A 89 16.03 0.75 2.79
CA SER A 89 16.39 1.13 4.16
C SER A 89 17.12 2.47 4.25
N GLY A 90 17.72 2.95 3.15
CA GLY A 90 18.40 4.25 3.07
C GLY A 90 17.45 5.41 2.73
N CYS A 91 16.93 5.44 1.50
CA CYS A 91 16.10 6.55 1.01
C CYS A 91 14.59 6.36 1.18
N ARG A 92 14.12 5.22 1.70
CA ARG A 92 12.69 4.85 1.78
C ARG A 92 11.97 4.78 0.43
N GLY A 93 12.70 4.83 -0.69
CA GLY A 93 12.14 4.58 -2.01
C GLY A 93 11.53 3.18 -2.09
N VAL A 94 10.40 3.06 -2.80
CA VAL A 94 9.63 1.81 -2.89
C VAL A 94 9.59 1.30 -4.33
N TRP A 95 9.63 -0.02 -4.51
CA TRP A 95 9.48 -0.68 -5.81
C TRP A 95 8.87 -2.07 -5.65
N CYS A 96 8.32 -2.63 -6.73
CA CYS A 96 7.90 -4.03 -6.76
C CYS A 96 9.07 -4.90 -7.24
N SER A 97 9.46 -5.92 -6.46
CA SER A 97 10.57 -6.80 -6.85
C SER A 97 10.09 -8.01 -7.65
N ASN A 98 10.72 -8.24 -8.80
CA ASN A 98 10.38 -9.33 -9.72
C ASN A 98 10.76 -10.72 -9.23
N HIS A 99 11.61 -10.81 -8.20
CA HIS A 99 12.19 -12.08 -7.79
C HIS A 99 11.19 -12.99 -7.10
N ALA A 100 10.17 -12.44 -6.44
CA ALA A 100 9.13 -13.24 -5.78
C ALA A 100 8.41 -14.14 -6.80
N LEU A 101 8.03 -13.61 -7.96
CA LEU A 101 7.37 -14.37 -9.03
C LEU A 101 8.20 -15.54 -9.56
N MET A 102 9.54 -15.43 -9.53
CA MET A 102 10.43 -16.45 -10.06
C MET A 102 10.52 -17.70 -9.18
N PHE A 103 10.01 -17.66 -7.95
CA PHE A 103 9.92 -18.81 -7.05
C PHE A 103 8.60 -19.61 -7.20
N HIS A 104 7.70 -19.23 -8.11
CA HIS A 104 6.33 -19.77 -8.19
C HIS A 104 6.01 -20.65 -9.41
N GLY A 105 7.00 -21.02 -10.23
CA GLY A 105 6.82 -21.90 -11.38
C GLY A 105 7.25 -23.36 -11.12
N PRO A 106 6.53 -24.38 -11.64
CA PRO A 106 7.07 -25.73 -11.72
C PRO A 106 8.31 -25.70 -12.64
N GLY A 107 9.50 -25.87 -12.05
CA GLY A 107 10.78 -25.67 -12.72
C GLY A 107 11.52 -24.37 -12.37
N ALA A 108 11.16 -23.70 -11.25
CA ALA A 108 11.89 -22.56 -10.71
C ALA A 108 13.38 -22.90 -10.51
N ALA A 109 14.19 -22.55 -11.51
CA ALA A 109 15.59 -22.91 -11.57
C ALA A 109 16.38 -22.16 -10.50
N THR A 110 17.08 -22.96 -9.71
CA THR A 110 18.25 -22.63 -8.91
C THR A 110 19.20 -21.68 -9.66
N THR A 111 19.70 -20.67 -8.93
CA THR A 111 20.67 -19.63 -9.35
C THR A 111 20.18 -18.61 -10.39
N LEU A 112 19.53 -17.56 -9.89
CA LEU A 112 19.15 -16.39 -10.67
C LEU A 112 20.31 -15.38 -10.65
N THR A 113 21.09 -15.33 -11.72
CA THR A 113 22.12 -14.29 -11.90
C THR A 113 21.49 -13.05 -12.51
N VAL A 114 21.30 -12.02 -11.70
CA VAL A 114 20.67 -10.75 -12.13
C VAL A 114 21.77 -9.75 -12.43
N MET A 115 21.98 -9.43 -13.72
CA MET A 115 23.06 -8.55 -14.14
C MET A 115 22.87 -7.07 -13.74
N ASN A 116 21.64 -6.62 -13.48
CA ASN A 116 21.34 -5.23 -13.12
C ASN A 116 20.21 -5.15 -12.09
N PRO A 117 20.46 -5.57 -10.85
CA PRO A 117 19.39 -5.68 -9.87
C PRO A 117 18.91 -4.29 -9.44
N LEU A 118 17.60 -4.11 -9.32
CA LEU A 118 16.97 -2.86 -8.84
C LEU A 118 17.37 -2.53 -7.39
N GLY A 119 17.84 -3.53 -6.65
CA GLY A 119 18.39 -3.38 -5.30
C GLY A 119 19.11 -4.64 -4.83
N LEU A 120 19.65 -4.58 -3.62
CA LEU A 120 20.24 -5.73 -2.93
C LEU A 120 19.62 -5.86 -1.54
N GLN A 121 19.53 -7.09 -1.03
CA GLN A 121 18.93 -7.38 0.27
C GLN A 121 19.80 -8.35 1.07
N CYS A 122 19.98 -8.06 2.35
CA CYS A 122 20.55 -9.02 3.30
C CYS A 122 19.48 -10.05 3.66
N GLN A 123 19.73 -11.33 3.39
CA GLN A 123 18.74 -12.37 3.67
C GLN A 123 18.58 -12.65 5.17
N ASP A 124 19.58 -12.29 6.00
CA ASP A 124 19.54 -12.49 7.45
C ASP A 124 18.67 -11.43 8.15
N CYS A 125 18.91 -10.15 7.85
CA CYS A 125 18.25 -9.04 8.56
C CYS A 125 17.23 -8.25 7.72
N ARG A 126 17.07 -8.59 6.43
CA ARG A 126 16.19 -7.92 5.45
C ARG A 126 16.54 -6.46 5.15
N TYR A 127 17.70 -5.98 5.58
CA TYR A 127 18.21 -4.67 5.18
C TYR A 127 18.33 -4.61 3.66
N THR A 128 17.72 -3.61 3.04
CA THR A 128 17.57 -3.54 1.58
C THR A 128 18.02 -2.19 1.06
N LEU A 129 18.81 -2.16 -0.01
CA LEU A 129 19.23 -0.94 -0.69
C LEU A 129 18.73 -0.92 -2.12
N CYS A 130 18.18 0.20 -2.56
CA CYS A 130 17.92 0.44 -3.97
C CYS A 130 19.23 0.69 -4.74
N ARG A 131 19.17 0.59 -6.07
CA ARG A 131 20.29 0.85 -6.97
C ARG A 131 20.96 2.21 -6.72
N GLU A 132 20.20 3.26 -6.47
CA GLU A 132 20.73 4.61 -6.25
C GLU A 132 21.54 4.70 -4.95
N CYS A 133 20.97 4.28 -3.82
CA CYS A 133 21.69 4.26 -2.54
C CYS A 133 22.91 3.33 -2.56
N ARG A 134 22.88 2.26 -3.37
CA ARG A 134 24.04 1.40 -3.60
C ARG A 134 25.14 2.13 -4.38
N ASN A 135 24.78 2.82 -5.46
CA ASN A 135 25.72 3.50 -6.36
C ASN A 135 26.32 4.80 -5.77
N GLN A 136 25.73 5.34 -4.70
CA GLN A 136 26.32 6.46 -3.94
C GLN A 136 27.58 6.07 -3.15
N ARG A 137 27.91 4.77 -3.06
CA ARG A 137 29.22 4.30 -2.59
C ARG A 137 30.22 4.36 -3.74
N PRO A 138 31.50 4.71 -3.49
CA PRO A 138 32.49 4.85 -4.54
C PRO A 138 32.66 3.53 -5.30
N GLN A 139 32.03 3.43 -6.47
CA GLN A 139 32.30 2.35 -7.42
C GLN A 139 33.66 2.64 -8.06
N SER A 140 34.47 1.60 -8.22
CA SER A 140 35.74 1.71 -8.92
C SER A 140 35.49 2.18 -10.37
N TYR A 141 35.98 3.35 -10.73
CA TYR A 141 35.84 3.98 -12.07
C TYR A 141 36.48 3.16 -13.22
N THR A 142 37.03 1.99 -12.93
CA THR A 142 37.76 1.12 -13.86
C THR A 142 36.95 -0.08 -14.34
N ALA A 143 35.73 -0.29 -13.87
CA ALA A 143 34.92 -1.44 -14.28
C ALA A 143 34.27 -1.21 -15.67
N PRO A 144 34.43 -2.13 -16.63
CA PRO A 144 33.75 -2.06 -17.93
C PRO A 144 32.23 -2.11 -17.77
N VAL A 145 31.51 -1.28 -18.53
CA VAL A 145 30.04 -1.14 -18.50
C VAL A 145 29.30 -2.46 -18.78
N ASP A 146 29.94 -3.39 -19.48
CA ASP A 146 29.33 -4.65 -19.95
C ASP A 146 29.64 -5.88 -19.10
N MET A 147 30.37 -5.74 -17.98
CA MET A 147 30.62 -6.88 -17.09
C MET A 147 29.45 -7.11 -16.12
N ALA A 148 29.05 -8.38 -15.98
CA ALA A 148 28.14 -8.80 -14.92
C ALA A 148 28.80 -8.56 -13.55
N GLU A 149 28.40 -7.50 -12.85
CA GLU A 149 28.87 -7.21 -11.49
C GLU A 149 28.08 -8.09 -10.52
N ILE A 150 28.70 -9.16 -9.99
CA ILE A 150 28.17 -9.87 -8.83
C ILE A 150 28.44 -8.99 -7.61
N VAL A 151 27.50 -8.09 -7.31
CA VAL A 151 27.61 -7.20 -6.16
C VAL A 151 27.18 -7.96 -4.90
N SER A 152 28.11 -8.66 -4.26
CA SER A 152 27.97 -9.05 -2.85
C SER A 152 28.71 -8.03 -1.98
N GLN A 153 28.02 -7.44 -1.01
CA GLN A 153 28.60 -6.47 -0.08
C GLN A 153 28.22 -6.82 1.36
N PRO A 154 29.09 -6.57 2.36
CA PRO A 154 28.72 -6.73 3.76
C PRO A 154 27.47 -5.89 4.11
N CYS A 155 26.58 -6.46 4.92
CA CYS A 155 25.40 -5.76 5.40
C CYS A 155 25.80 -4.60 6.33
N PRO A 156 25.32 -3.36 6.09
CA PRO A 156 25.63 -2.23 6.97
C PRO A 156 24.77 -2.18 8.23
N ALA A 157 23.82 -3.10 8.42
CA ALA A 157 22.96 -3.12 9.59
C ALA A 157 23.79 -3.48 10.85
N PRO A 158 23.68 -2.71 11.95
CA PRO A 158 24.43 -2.98 13.17
C PRO A 158 24.22 -4.40 13.68
N GLY A 159 25.31 -5.14 13.90
CA GLY A 159 25.27 -6.51 14.42
C GLY A 159 24.91 -7.60 13.40
N CYS A 160 24.76 -7.28 12.12
CA CYS A 160 24.52 -8.27 11.07
C CYS A 160 25.83 -8.62 10.34
N ALA A 161 26.17 -9.91 10.31
CA ALA A 161 27.34 -10.42 9.57
C ALA A 161 27.00 -10.89 8.14
N GLY A 162 25.73 -10.77 7.73
CA GLY A 162 25.25 -11.21 6.43
C GLY A 162 25.70 -10.32 5.28
N GLU A 163 25.37 -10.74 4.06
CA GLU A 163 25.72 -10.03 2.82
C GLU A 163 24.48 -9.54 2.09
N LEU A 164 24.59 -8.35 1.49
CA LEU A 164 23.61 -7.80 0.55
C LEU A 164 23.73 -8.52 -0.77
N THR A 165 22.71 -9.31 -1.11
CA THR A 165 22.69 -10.16 -2.31
C THR A 165 21.33 -10.05 -3.03
N THR A 166 21.20 -10.80 -4.12
CA THR A 166 19.90 -11.09 -4.75
C THR A 166 19.48 -12.52 -4.38
N PRO A 167 18.18 -12.85 -4.35
CA PRO A 167 17.02 -12.05 -4.73
C PRO A 167 16.67 -10.95 -3.72
N VAL A 168 16.00 -9.91 -4.18
CA VAL A 168 15.33 -8.95 -3.29
C VAL A 168 13.90 -9.41 -3.09
N LEU A 169 13.52 -9.73 -1.85
CA LEU A 169 12.14 -10.08 -1.54
C LEU A 169 11.33 -8.85 -1.10
N PRO A 170 9.99 -8.86 -1.23
CA PRO A 170 9.13 -7.83 -0.66
C PRO A 170 9.39 -7.66 0.83
N THR A 171 9.51 -6.41 1.28
CA THR A 171 9.75 -6.06 2.69
C THR A 171 8.54 -5.45 3.37
N GLY A 172 7.48 -5.14 2.60
CA GLY A 172 6.42 -4.29 3.08
C GLY A 172 6.76 -2.81 2.91
N ARG A 173 5.79 -1.96 3.28
CA ARG A 173 6.00 -0.53 3.52
C ARG A 173 5.79 -0.20 4.99
N HIS A 174 6.68 0.60 5.56
CA HIS A 174 6.61 0.96 6.99
C HIS A 174 5.66 2.12 7.28
N ASP A 175 5.40 2.97 6.29
CA ASP A 175 4.63 4.21 6.40
C ASP A 175 3.11 3.99 6.31
N VAL A 176 2.67 2.77 6.00
CA VAL A 176 1.26 2.41 5.84
C VAL A 176 0.60 2.06 7.17
N GLU A 177 -0.60 2.57 7.35
CA GLU A 177 -1.44 2.32 8.51
C GLU A 177 -1.96 0.86 8.53
N PRO A 178 -1.63 0.05 9.55
CA PRO A 178 -2.11 -1.31 9.68
C PRO A 178 -3.56 -1.33 10.21
N THR A 179 -4.50 -0.94 9.36
CA THR A 179 -5.93 -0.96 9.67
C THR A 179 -6.67 -1.80 8.64
N ALA A 180 -7.54 -2.71 9.10
CA ALA A 180 -8.40 -3.47 8.21
C ALA A 180 -9.41 -2.50 7.57
N PRO A 181 -9.50 -2.40 6.25
CA PRO A 181 -10.13 -1.23 5.67
C PRO A 181 -11.67 -1.23 5.84
N GLU A 182 -12.30 -2.37 6.11
CA GLU A 182 -13.71 -2.48 6.55
C GLU A 182 -13.96 -1.94 7.97
N SER A 183 -12.92 -1.82 8.78
CA SER A 183 -12.99 -1.23 10.12
C SER A 183 -12.91 0.29 10.13
N ILE A 184 -12.66 0.93 8.98
CA ILE A 184 -12.62 2.39 8.85
C ILE A 184 -14.04 2.94 8.80
N GLU A 185 -14.32 3.94 9.62
CA GLU A 185 -15.58 4.67 9.67
C GLU A 185 -15.54 5.93 8.81
N GLY A 186 -14.42 6.67 8.90
CA GLY A 186 -14.17 7.85 8.09
C GLY A 186 -12.70 8.25 8.16
N VAL A 187 -12.28 9.07 7.20
CA VAL A 187 -10.94 9.64 7.11
C VAL A 187 -11.07 11.14 6.95
N VAL A 188 -10.59 11.89 7.93
CA VAL A 188 -10.53 13.36 7.84
C VAL A 188 -9.23 13.75 7.17
N VAL A 189 -9.30 14.59 6.16
CA VAL A 189 -8.13 15.10 5.45
C VAL A 189 -8.14 16.62 5.51
N ALA A 190 -7.10 17.20 6.11
CA ALA A 190 -6.86 18.63 6.09
C ALA A 190 -5.50 18.90 5.47
N ARG A 191 -5.43 19.96 4.68
CA ARG A 191 -4.18 20.52 4.13
C ARG A 191 -3.85 21.78 4.92
N ASP A 192 -2.58 22.14 5.03
CA ASP A 192 -2.23 23.47 5.54
C ASP A 192 -2.92 24.56 4.69
N GLY A 193 -3.46 25.57 5.38
CA GLY A 193 -4.24 26.64 4.74
C GLY A 193 -5.76 26.48 4.76
N LEU A 194 -6.45 27.56 4.35
CA LEU A 194 -7.90 27.72 4.45
C LEU A 194 -8.68 26.95 3.38
N ILE A 195 -8.02 26.53 2.30
CA ILE A 195 -8.66 25.86 1.17
C ILE A 195 -8.57 24.35 1.41
N PRO A 196 -9.69 23.66 1.64
CA PRO A 196 -9.67 22.21 1.82
C PRO A 196 -9.12 21.53 0.55
N PRO A 197 -8.49 20.35 0.69
CA PRO A 197 -8.07 19.60 -0.48
C PRO A 197 -9.27 19.17 -1.33
N THR A 198 -9.06 19.07 -2.62
CA THR A 198 -10.00 18.42 -3.54
C THR A 198 -10.09 16.92 -3.25
N MET A 199 -11.15 16.25 -3.70
CA MET A 199 -11.28 14.80 -3.52
C MET A 199 -10.16 14.03 -4.23
N GLU A 200 -9.70 14.50 -5.40
CA GLU A 200 -8.59 13.90 -6.14
C GLU A 200 -7.27 14.00 -5.35
N GLU A 201 -6.95 15.19 -4.81
CA GLU A 201 -5.78 15.38 -3.95
C GLU A 201 -5.85 14.50 -2.70
N ALA A 202 -7.01 14.47 -2.04
CA ALA A 202 -7.22 13.67 -0.84
C ALA A 202 -7.06 12.17 -1.13
N LEU A 203 -7.68 11.65 -2.19
CA LEU A 203 -7.54 10.24 -2.60
C LEU A 203 -6.08 9.88 -2.89
N ARG A 204 -5.34 10.74 -3.62
CA ARG A 204 -3.93 10.52 -3.93
C ARG A 204 -3.08 10.35 -2.68
N VAL A 205 -3.33 11.17 -1.65
CA VAL A 205 -2.55 11.10 -0.40
C VAL A 205 -3.07 9.98 0.51
N VAL A 206 -4.39 9.88 0.73
CA VAL A 206 -5.00 8.89 1.62
C VAL A 206 -4.70 7.47 1.17
N THR A 207 -4.94 7.13 -0.10
CA THR A 207 -4.77 5.76 -0.59
C THR A 207 -3.32 5.28 -0.54
N LYS A 208 -2.35 6.20 -0.45
CA LYS A 208 -0.93 5.88 -0.26
C LYS A 208 -0.63 5.32 1.14
N PHE A 209 -1.35 5.76 2.18
CA PHE A 209 -1.05 5.42 3.58
C PHE A 209 -2.15 4.62 4.27
N VAL A 210 -3.37 4.69 3.76
CA VAL A 210 -4.55 4.02 4.31
C VAL A 210 -5.07 3.05 3.24
N PRO A 211 -5.41 1.79 3.60
CA PRO A 211 -5.80 0.75 2.64
C PRO A 211 -7.19 0.93 2.02
N LEU A 212 -7.45 2.11 1.45
CA LEU A 212 -8.66 2.49 0.74
C LEU A 212 -8.44 2.50 -0.79
N THR A 213 -9.55 2.48 -1.52
CA THR A 213 -9.63 2.59 -2.97
C THR A 213 -10.43 3.82 -3.38
N ALA A 214 -10.56 4.08 -4.68
CA ALA A 214 -11.40 5.17 -5.17
C ALA A 214 -12.89 5.02 -4.76
N ASP A 215 -13.37 3.79 -4.63
CA ASP A 215 -14.76 3.50 -4.24
C ASP A 215 -15.07 3.90 -2.78
N ASP A 216 -14.02 4.08 -1.97
CA ASP A 216 -14.11 4.54 -0.59
C ASP A 216 -14.14 6.06 -0.45
N ALA A 217 -14.19 6.82 -1.56
CA ALA A 217 -14.28 8.29 -1.54
C ALA A 217 -15.37 8.84 -0.60
N PRO A 218 -16.56 8.21 -0.44
CA PRO A 218 -17.57 8.68 0.53
C PRO A 218 -17.12 8.64 2.00
N LEU A 219 -16.07 7.90 2.35
CA LEU A 219 -15.50 7.86 3.71
C LEU A 219 -14.55 9.03 3.95
N ILE A 220 -14.17 9.79 2.92
CA ILE A 220 -13.17 10.86 3.00
C ILE A 220 -13.88 12.20 3.23
N HIS A 221 -13.50 12.86 4.33
CA HIS A 221 -14.01 14.17 4.72
C HIS A 221 -12.91 15.21 4.59
N ASN A 222 -12.95 15.96 3.48
CA ASN A 222 -12.02 17.07 3.25
C ASN A 222 -12.44 18.27 4.10
N ARG A 223 -11.52 18.76 4.92
CA ARG A 223 -11.74 19.89 5.82
C ARG A 223 -10.68 20.96 5.63
N PRO A 224 -11.03 22.24 5.82
CA PRO A 224 -10.04 23.31 5.82
C PRO A 224 -9.11 23.12 7.01
N GLY A 225 -7.82 23.38 6.81
CA GLY A 225 -6.88 23.56 7.91
C GLY A 225 -6.93 24.98 8.45
N VAL A 226 -6.10 25.24 9.45
CA VAL A 226 -5.83 26.60 9.94
C VAL A 226 -4.35 26.89 9.66
N PRO A 227 -4.03 27.99 8.96
CA PRO A 227 -2.65 28.35 8.67
C PRO A 227 -1.78 28.33 9.93
N GLY A 228 -0.66 27.59 9.87
CA GLY A 228 0.32 27.53 10.96
C GLY A 228 0.05 26.49 12.05
N LEU A 229 -1.16 25.87 12.10
CA LEU A 229 -1.44 24.75 13.00
C LEU A 229 -0.85 23.41 12.53
N MET A 230 -0.17 23.39 11.39
CA MET A 230 0.61 22.24 10.90
C MET A 230 2.07 22.29 11.35
N SER A 231 2.51 23.27 12.14
CA SER A 231 3.93 23.44 12.47
C SER A 231 4.43 22.53 13.61
N ASP A 232 3.59 22.21 14.59
CA ASP A 232 3.94 21.38 15.75
C ASP A 232 2.91 20.27 16.02
N THR A 233 3.30 19.26 16.80
CA THR A 233 2.44 18.10 17.06
C THR A 233 1.20 18.45 17.90
N SER A 234 1.30 19.41 18.84
CA SER A 234 0.19 19.79 19.73
C SER A 234 -0.91 20.48 18.94
N THR A 235 -0.55 21.47 18.13
CA THR A 235 -1.48 22.22 17.29
C THR A 235 -2.16 21.33 16.25
N ARG A 236 -1.42 20.38 15.67
CA ARG A 236 -2.00 19.36 14.78
C ARG A 236 -3.00 18.46 15.48
N ASP A 237 -2.71 18.02 16.71
CA ASP A 237 -3.63 17.17 17.49
C ASP A 237 -4.89 17.94 17.94
N GLU A 238 -4.75 19.22 18.31
CA GLU A 238 -5.88 20.10 18.62
C GLU A 238 -6.80 20.29 17.41
N MET A 239 -6.21 20.58 16.25
CA MET A 239 -6.96 20.69 14.99
C MET A 239 -7.64 19.36 14.63
N ALA A 240 -6.93 18.23 14.71
CA ALA A 240 -7.49 16.91 14.47
C ALA A 240 -8.70 16.63 15.38
N SER A 241 -8.57 16.95 16.66
CA SER A 241 -9.63 16.78 17.65
C SER A 241 -10.86 17.64 17.32
N SER A 242 -10.65 18.92 17.02
CA SER A 242 -11.72 19.84 16.63
C SER A 242 -12.48 19.33 15.40
N LEU A 243 -11.76 18.95 14.34
CA LEU A 243 -12.37 18.49 13.09
C LEU A 243 -13.16 17.18 13.27
N VAL A 244 -12.67 16.27 14.12
CA VAL A 244 -13.38 15.04 14.46
C VAL A 244 -14.65 15.35 15.24
N HIS A 245 -14.59 16.24 16.23
CA HIS A 245 -15.77 16.66 17.00
C HIS A 245 -16.81 17.38 16.13
N ASP A 246 -16.39 18.16 15.15
CA ASP A 246 -17.31 18.79 14.19
C ASP A 246 -18.09 17.73 13.40
N LEU A 247 -17.40 16.70 12.90
CA LEU A 247 -18.02 15.57 12.19
C LEU A 247 -18.95 14.73 13.08
N GLU A 248 -18.64 14.59 14.38
CA GLU A 248 -19.55 13.96 15.34
C GLU A 248 -20.85 14.77 15.50
N ARG A 249 -20.75 16.10 15.60
CA ARG A 249 -21.93 16.98 15.71
C ARG A 249 -22.78 16.97 14.46
N GLU A 250 -22.16 16.83 13.29
CA GLU A 250 -22.84 16.68 12.00
C GLU A 250 -23.49 15.29 11.82
N GLY A 251 -23.20 14.33 12.71
CA GLY A 251 -23.70 12.95 12.61
C GLY A 251 -23.03 12.10 11.54
N LEU A 252 -21.91 12.58 10.97
CA LEU A 252 -21.11 11.84 9.99
C LEU A 252 -20.19 10.81 10.65
N LEU A 253 -19.83 11.03 11.91
CA LEU A 253 -19.10 10.07 12.75
C LEU A 253 -19.86 9.76 14.03
N ALA A 254 -19.74 8.53 14.51
CA ALA A 254 -20.31 8.08 15.77
C ALA A 254 -19.53 8.64 16.96
N HIS A 255 -20.27 8.94 18.03
CA HIS A 255 -19.73 9.52 19.27
C HIS A 255 -18.53 8.75 19.84
N GLY A 256 -17.54 9.48 20.35
CA GLY A 256 -16.26 8.94 20.79
C GLY A 256 -15.28 8.65 19.65
N ALA A 257 -15.51 9.20 18.45
CA ALA A 257 -14.65 9.09 17.28
C ALA A 257 -13.20 9.49 17.57
N TRP A 258 -12.99 10.57 18.33
CA TRP A 258 -11.65 11.05 18.68
C TRP A 258 -10.80 9.96 19.36
N THR A 259 -11.37 9.26 20.34
CA THR A 259 -10.68 8.19 21.09
C THR A 259 -10.35 6.96 20.24
N ARG A 260 -11.00 6.83 19.07
CA ARG A 260 -10.84 5.73 18.12
C ARG A 260 -10.07 6.17 16.87
N SER A 261 -9.50 7.38 16.89
CA SER A 261 -8.78 7.95 15.76
C SER A 261 -7.28 7.72 15.85
N ARG A 262 -6.63 7.63 14.68
CA ARG A 262 -5.18 7.64 14.54
C ARG A 262 -4.77 8.71 13.54
N ARG A 263 -3.75 9.49 13.89
CA ARG A 263 -3.25 10.61 13.11
C ARG A 263 -2.02 10.18 12.32
N LEU A 264 -1.98 10.58 11.06
CA LEU A 264 -0.84 10.45 10.15
C LEU A 264 -0.52 11.87 9.67
N PHE A 265 0.70 12.31 9.95
CA PHE A 265 1.19 13.61 9.52
C PHE A 265 2.11 13.41 8.33
N ILE A 266 1.73 13.95 7.19
CA ILE A 266 2.45 13.76 5.92
C ILE A 266 3.04 15.10 5.54
N LEU A 267 4.35 15.20 5.72
CA LEU A 267 5.13 16.35 5.32
C LEU A 267 5.48 16.21 3.85
N ALA A 268 4.89 17.03 2.99
CA ALA A 268 5.12 16.95 1.56
C ALA A 268 6.22 17.93 1.14
N GLY A 269 7.42 17.75 1.69
CA GLY A 269 8.61 18.47 1.27
C GLY A 269 8.65 19.95 1.66
N THR A 270 9.45 20.72 0.93
CA THR A 270 9.80 22.13 1.25
C THR A 270 8.83 23.17 0.66
N ALA A 271 7.77 22.72 -0.04
CA ALA A 271 6.78 23.63 -0.60
C ALA A 271 5.77 24.02 0.48
N ILE A 272 5.41 25.30 0.52
CA ILE A 272 4.34 25.80 1.38
C ILE A 272 3.02 25.20 0.86
N ASP A 273 2.08 24.86 1.76
CA ASP A 273 0.75 24.30 1.47
C ASP A 273 0.69 22.85 0.94
N THR A 274 1.75 22.06 1.08
CA THR A 274 1.73 20.65 0.65
C THR A 274 1.51 19.68 1.81
N ASP A 275 1.61 20.13 3.06
CA ASP A 275 1.46 19.27 4.23
C ASP A 275 0.02 18.83 4.45
N TYR A 276 -0.15 17.54 4.73
CA TYR A 276 -1.45 16.92 4.99
C TYR A 276 -1.50 16.34 6.40
N LEU A 277 -2.62 16.61 7.07
CA LEU A 277 -3.09 15.88 8.23
C LEU A 277 -4.13 14.86 7.78
N ILE A 278 -3.87 13.58 8.03
CA ILE A 278 -4.85 12.51 7.85
C ILE A 278 -5.22 11.94 9.21
N THR A 279 -6.51 11.99 9.54
CA THR A 279 -7.05 11.38 10.76
C THR A 279 -7.97 10.24 10.38
N VAL A 280 -7.51 9.01 10.62
CA VAL A 280 -8.27 7.78 10.35
C VAL A 280 -9.11 7.44 11.58
N VAL A 281 -10.43 7.42 11.42
CA VAL A 281 -11.38 7.06 12.49
C VAL A 281 -11.86 5.63 12.27
N ARG A 282 -11.66 4.76 13.25
CA ARG A 282 -12.10 3.36 13.20
C ARG A 282 -13.51 3.21 13.74
N LYS A 283 -14.33 2.32 13.17
CA LYS A 283 -15.68 1.92 13.62
C LYS A 283 -15.70 1.44 15.08
N PRO A 284 -16.84 1.56 15.79
CA PRO A 284 -16.88 1.22 17.21
C PRO A 284 -16.79 -0.30 17.37
N LYS A 285 -16.03 -0.76 18.38
CA LYS A 285 -15.96 -2.19 18.68
C LYS A 285 -17.36 -2.66 19.13
N GLY A 286 -18.02 -3.49 18.32
CA GLY A 286 -19.33 -4.08 18.65
C GLY A 286 -20.46 -3.74 17.69
N THR A 287 -20.27 -2.85 16.72
CA THR A 287 -21.17 -2.73 15.55
C THR A 287 -20.91 -3.88 14.59
N ARG A 288 -21.18 -5.12 15.02
CA ARG A 288 -21.55 -6.16 14.05
C ARG A 288 -22.82 -5.64 13.34
N PRO A 289 -22.92 -5.75 12.00
CA PRO A 289 -24.14 -5.37 11.32
C PRO A 289 -25.29 -6.22 11.88
N ARG A 290 -26.14 -5.61 12.73
CA ARG A 290 -27.29 -6.27 13.36
C ARG A 290 -28.16 -6.97 12.30
N GLY A 291 -28.21 -6.41 11.09
CA GLY A 291 -28.95 -6.95 9.95
C GLY A 291 -28.48 -8.31 9.43
N LEU A 292 -27.20 -8.69 9.51
CA LEU A 292 -26.74 -9.96 8.93
C LEU A 292 -27.18 -11.17 9.79
N MET A 293 -27.13 -11.02 11.12
CA MET A 293 -27.58 -12.07 12.04
C MET A 293 -29.12 -12.16 12.11
N GLU A 294 -29.85 -11.06 11.95
CA GLU A 294 -31.31 -11.09 11.81
C GLU A 294 -31.75 -11.65 10.47
N ALA A 295 -31.07 -11.34 9.36
CA ALA A 295 -31.34 -11.95 8.05
C ALA A 295 -31.07 -13.47 8.06
N LEU A 296 -29.97 -13.91 8.68
CA LEU A 296 -29.64 -15.33 8.81
C LEU A 296 -30.61 -16.06 9.77
N ARG A 297 -31.10 -15.41 10.83
CA ARG A 297 -32.14 -15.96 11.72
C ARG A 297 -33.51 -16.02 11.04
N SER A 298 -33.83 -15.04 10.20
CA SER A 298 -35.08 -15.00 9.42
C SER A 298 -35.10 -16.08 8.33
N ALA A 299 -33.98 -16.28 7.64
CA ALA A 299 -33.82 -17.33 6.64
C ALA A 299 -33.84 -18.76 7.25
N LYS A 300 -33.34 -18.94 8.48
CA LYS A 300 -33.46 -20.21 9.21
C LYS A 300 -34.87 -20.48 9.73
N ARG A 301 -35.68 -19.45 10.00
CA ARG A 301 -37.09 -19.61 10.44
C ARG A 301 -38.04 -19.94 9.29
N SER A 302 -37.80 -19.43 8.08
CA SER A 302 -38.64 -19.75 6.92
C SER A 302 -38.49 -21.21 6.45
N ARG A 303 -37.30 -21.80 6.57
CA ARG A 303 -37.05 -23.22 6.23
C ARG A 303 -37.69 -24.23 7.18
N ARG A 304 -38.08 -23.83 8.39
CA ARG A 304 -38.71 -24.74 9.38
C ARG A 304 -40.24 -24.79 9.31
N LYS A 305 -40.89 -23.97 8.47
CA LYS A 305 -42.36 -23.94 8.32
C LYS A 305 -42.86 -24.58 7.02
N GLY A 306 -41.99 -25.20 6.23
CA GLY A 306 -42.32 -25.78 4.93
C GLY A 306 -41.91 -27.25 4.76
N GLY A 307 -41.79 -28.00 5.86
CA GLY A 307 -41.54 -29.44 5.85
C GLY A 307 -42.59 -30.15 6.68
#